data_AF-A0A559RIE7-F1
#
_entry.id   AF-A0A559RIE7-F1
#
_cell.length_a   1.000
_cell.length_b   1.000
_cell.length_c   1.000
_cell.angle_alpha   90.00
_cell.angle_beta   90.00
_cell.angle_gamma   90.00
#
_symmetry.space_group_name_H-M   'P 1'
#
loop_
_entity.id
_entity.type
_entity.pdbx_description
1 polymer ?
#
loop_
_entity_poly.entity_id
_entity_poly.type
_entity_poly.pdbx_seq_one_letter_code
_entity_poly.pdbx_strand_id
1 'polypeptide(L)'
;MNKYFFNVDKTTFESLTINSIDDLDQIFNTSGVAREEDVHSLIKKYLADDEKYDQWMQYIMQSIHNSIPKEIIGKCNFCNGDSINESDKICLQYYNKAETEILIAAYFFIISIHNNAEVFSSELVLQDLAFQFFKSLEYEKGMVTFNYKKFYDYFSICTMEILRSIFKSMDTLDSLDLINDLKEELNFEEIRAKLQGMVLTDQLEPHKTFLNNQITYYKNKSDLESKRTQIIESKEDVVINNRLSLLIDIWSVSAKLSLSEVLRIGLENKIWDEDYNIITKRNSIYGSGKSLLSSLAVALRHTAYPDSIDYKKIGQAFCEAFNISINENTKEPYKSFTTGNPKYIKQFKRLLKI
;
A
#
# COMPACT_ATOMS: atom_id res chain seq x y z
N MET A 1 -3.27 -19.30 9.48
CA MET A 1 -2.78 -18.40 8.42
C MET A 1 -1.26 -18.37 8.57
N ASN A 2 -0.57 -19.39 8.07
CA ASN A 2 0.88 -19.52 8.23
C ASN A 2 1.54 -18.76 7.07
N LYS A 3 2.05 -17.57 7.37
CA LYS A 3 2.43 -16.52 6.41
C LYS A 3 3.95 -16.40 6.33
N TYR A 4 4.58 -17.08 5.37
CA TYR A 4 6.03 -17.04 5.20
C TYR A 4 6.47 -15.95 4.22
N PHE A 5 6.36 -14.68 4.64
CA PHE A 5 6.74 -13.49 3.84
C PHE A 5 8.24 -13.38 3.54
N PHE A 6 9.09 -14.08 4.30
CA PHE A 6 10.55 -13.90 4.29
C PHE A 6 11.34 -15.16 3.99
N ASN A 7 10.65 -16.24 3.63
CA ASN A 7 11.29 -17.53 3.39
C ASN A 7 11.83 -17.59 1.95
N VAL A 8 12.84 -16.76 1.69
CA VAL A 8 13.63 -16.81 0.46
C VAL A 8 14.97 -17.41 0.87
N ASP A 9 14.95 -18.70 1.17
CA ASP A 9 16.09 -19.38 1.75
C ASP A 9 17.07 -19.79 0.63
N LYS A 10 18.01 -18.88 0.33
CA LYS A 10 19.17 -19.15 -0.55
C LYS A 10 20.05 -20.27 0.02
N THR A 11 20.02 -20.46 1.33
CA THR A 11 20.90 -21.39 2.07
C THR A 11 20.35 -22.80 2.20
N THR A 12 19.02 -23.05 2.19
CA THR A 12 18.53 -24.44 2.04
C THR A 12 19.06 -25.05 0.74
N PHE A 13 19.10 -24.27 -0.34
CA PHE A 13 19.54 -24.75 -1.65
C PHE A 13 21.07 -24.77 -1.86
N GLU A 14 21.83 -23.91 -1.18
CA GLU A 14 23.31 -24.03 -1.17
C GLU A 14 23.80 -25.16 -0.24
N SER A 15 23.00 -25.56 0.76
CA SER A 15 23.30 -26.71 1.65
C SER A 15 22.71 -28.03 1.17
N LEU A 16 21.64 -28.00 0.36
CA LEU A 16 21.23 -29.12 -0.46
C LEU A 16 22.22 -29.19 -1.62
N THR A 17 23.13 -30.15 -1.60
CA THR A 17 23.81 -30.58 -2.82
C THR A 17 22.74 -31.06 -3.81
N ILE A 18 22.20 -30.14 -4.62
CA ILE A 18 21.32 -30.44 -5.74
C ILE A 18 22.23 -31.09 -6.77
N ASN A 19 22.31 -32.42 -6.71
CA ASN A 19 23.16 -33.19 -7.59
C ASN A 19 22.43 -33.53 -8.90
N SER A 20 21.11 -33.31 -8.93
CA SER A 20 20.24 -33.66 -10.05
C SER A 20 18.96 -32.82 -10.13
N ILE A 21 18.33 -32.81 -11.30
CA ILE A 21 16.99 -32.25 -11.51
C ILE A 21 15.93 -33.01 -10.69
N ASP A 22 16.14 -34.30 -10.44
CA ASP A 22 15.23 -35.12 -9.63
C ASP A 22 15.11 -34.61 -8.17
N ASP A 23 16.22 -34.07 -7.62
CA ASP A 23 16.22 -33.45 -6.29
C ASP A 23 15.35 -32.18 -6.27
N LEU A 24 15.35 -31.39 -7.36
CA LEU A 24 14.54 -30.17 -7.50
C LEU A 24 13.05 -30.51 -7.60
N ASP A 25 12.72 -31.52 -8.40
CA ASP A 25 11.34 -31.98 -8.55
C ASP A 25 10.78 -32.47 -7.21
N GLN A 26 11.60 -33.17 -6.40
CA GLN A 26 11.19 -33.57 -5.05
C GLN A 26 10.92 -32.35 -4.15
N ILE A 27 11.81 -31.35 -4.15
CA ILE A 27 11.63 -30.12 -3.36
C ILE A 27 10.38 -29.37 -3.81
N PHE A 28 10.18 -29.21 -5.11
CA PHE A 28 9.01 -28.57 -5.69
C PHE A 28 7.72 -29.28 -5.28
N ASN A 29 7.70 -30.61 -5.34
CA ASN A 29 6.57 -31.42 -4.87
C ASN A 29 6.27 -31.23 -3.38
N THR A 30 7.31 -31.10 -2.53
CA THR A 30 7.12 -30.85 -1.08
C THR A 30 6.68 -29.44 -0.74
N SER A 31 6.94 -28.47 -1.61
CA SER A 31 6.58 -27.06 -1.41
C SER A 31 5.08 -26.76 -1.60
N GLY A 32 4.27 -27.77 -1.96
CA GLY A 32 2.83 -27.61 -2.17
C GLY A 32 2.47 -26.95 -3.51
N VAL A 33 3.47 -26.56 -4.31
CA VAL A 33 3.33 -26.18 -5.72
C VAL A 33 3.05 -27.44 -6.54
N ALA A 34 1.87 -28.05 -6.37
CA ALA A 34 1.56 -29.36 -6.92
C ALA A 34 1.28 -29.33 -8.44
N ARG A 35 2.07 -30.12 -9.19
CA ARG A 35 1.78 -30.96 -10.38
C ARG A 35 1.02 -30.47 -11.62
N GLU A 36 0.31 -29.35 -11.64
CA GLU A 36 -0.58 -29.07 -12.79
C GLU A 36 0.11 -28.38 -13.98
N GLU A 37 1.22 -27.66 -13.77
CA GLU A 37 1.92 -26.91 -14.82
C GLU A 37 3.45 -27.11 -14.67
N ASP A 38 4.15 -27.35 -15.79
CA ASP A 38 5.61 -27.41 -15.80
C ASP A 38 6.23 -26.02 -15.53
N VAL A 39 7.52 -25.98 -15.15
CA VAL A 39 8.25 -24.75 -14.83
C VAL A 39 8.18 -23.70 -15.95
N HIS A 40 8.28 -24.12 -17.21
CA HIS A 40 8.22 -23.20 -18.34
C HIS A 40 6.82 -22.61 -18.49
N SER A 41 5.78 -23.43 -18.33
CA SER A 41 4.37 -22.99 -18.33
C SER A 41 4.10 -21.95 -17.23
N LEU A 42 4.65 -22.14 -16.03
CA LEU A 42 4.51 -21.18 -14.93
C LEU A 42 5.24 -19.86 -15.21
N ILE A 43 6.45 -19.90 -15.76
CA ILE A 43 7.17 -18.66 -16.13
C ILE A 43 6.43 -17.91 -17.25
N LYS A 44 5.92 -18.62 -18.27
CA LYS A 44 5.10 -18.04 -19.34
C LYS A 44 3.87 -17.34 -18.78
N LYS A 45 3.17 -17.99 -17.86
CA LYS A 45 2.03 -17.42 -17.14
C LYS A 45 2.39 -16.15 -16.38
N TYR A 46 3.53 -16.11 -15.69
CA TYR A 46 3.98 -14.91 -14.98
C TYR A 46 4.41 -13.78 -15.92
N LEU A 47 4.98 -14.09 -17.09
CA LEU A 47 5.22 -13.10 -18.14
C LEU A 47 3.94 -12.62 -18.85
N ALA A 48 2.86 -13.38 -18.75
CA ALA A 48 1.59 -13.20 -19.46
C ALA A 48 1.73 -13.03 -20.99
N ASP A 49 2.80 -13.58 -21.56
CA ASP A 49 3.16 -13.38 -22.97
C ASP A 49 4.14 -14.47 -23.44
N ASP A 50 3.60 -15.45 -24.16
CA ASP A 50 4.36 -16.56 -24.73
C ASP A 50 5.42 -16.09 -25.74
N GLU A 51 5.12 -15.08 -26.54
CA GLU A 51 6.06 -14.55 -27.54
C GLU A 51 7.27 -13.90 -26.83
N LYS A 52 7.03 -13.15 -25.75
CA LYS A 52 8.13 -12.60 -24.94
C LYS A 52 8.96 -13.69 -24.27
N TYR A 53 8.33 -14.76 -23.80
CA TYR A 53 9.05 -15.90 -23.26
C TYR A 53 10.01 -16.50 -24.31
N ASP A 54 9.50 -16.75 -25.52
CA ASP A 54 10.29 -17.32 -26.61
C ASP A 54 11.42 -16.37 -27.02
N GLN A 55 11.17 -15.06 -27.06
CA GLN A 55 12.22 -14.04 -27.29
C GLN A 55 13.31 -14.07 -26.22
N TRP A 56 12.94 -14.21 -24.95
CA TRP A 56 13.90 -14.36 -23.86
C TRP A 56 14.73 -15.64 -24.00
N MET A 57 14.11 -16.77 -24.31
CA MET A 57 14.82 -18.04 -24.51
C MET A 57 15.78 -17.96 -25.70
N GLN A 58 15.38 -17.33 -26.81
CA GLN A 58 16.27 -17.08 -27.94
C GLN A 58 17.45 -16.19 -27.54
N TYR A 59 17.20 -15.11 -26.79
CA TYR A 59 18.24 -14.21 -26.28
C TYR A 59 19.22 -14.95 -25.36
N ILE A 60 18.72 -15.78 -24.46
CA ILE A 60 19.53 -16.61 -23.55
C ILE A 60 20.43 -17.55 -24.37
N MET A 61 19.86 -18.31 -25.31
CA MET A 61 20.62 -19.25 -26.14
C MET A 61 21.71 -18.55 -26.97
N GLN A 62 21.39 -17.38 -27.52
CA GLN A 62 22.36 -16.56 -28.24
C GLN A 62 23.45 -16.02 -27.30
N SER A 63 23.09 -15.57 -26.10
CA SER A 63 24.03 -15.03 -25.11
C SER A 63 24.99 -16.11 -24.60
N ILE A 64 24.48 -17.31 -24.32
CA ILE A 64 25.30 -18.50 -24.02
C ILE A 64 26.28 -18.75 -25.16
N HIS A 65 25.77 -18.88 -26.39
CA HIS A 65 26.60 -19.16 -27.56
C HIS A 65 27.73 -18.14 -27.73
N ASN A 66 27.39 -16.85 -27.67
CA ASN A 66 28.34 -15.75 -27.80
C ASN A 66 29.38 -15.71 -26.68
N SER A 67 29.07 -16.27 -25.51
CA SER A 67 29.99 -16.33 -24.39
C SER A 67 30.95 -17.53 -24.45
N ILE A 68 30.71 -18.54 -25.30
CA ILE A 68 31.60 -19.71 -25.44
C ILE A 68 32.96 -19.24 -25.99
N PRO A 69 34.10 -19.72 -25.44
CA PRO A 69 35.42 -19.38 -25.97
C PRO A 69 35.54 -19.69 -27.46
N LYS A 70 36.10 -18.76 -28.24
CA LYS A 70 36.19 -18.87 -29.70
C LYS A 70 36.97 -20.11 -30.15
N GLU A 71 37.94 -20.54 -29.34
CA GLU A 71 38.75 -21.75 -29.58
C GLU A 71 37.92 -23.04 -29.51
N ILE A 72 36.80 -23.00 -28.77
CA ILE A 72 35.87 -24.12 -28.63
C ILE A 72 34.84 -24.07 -29.74
N ILE A 73 34.28 -22.88 -30.03
CA ILE A 73 33.35 -22.69 -31.15
C ILE A 73 34.01 -23.09 -32.47
N GLY A 74 35.27 -22.70 -32.69
CA GLY A 74 36.01 -23.03 -33.92
C GLY A 74 36.25 -24.53 -34.13
N LYS A 75 36.08 -25.36 -33.10
CA LYS A 75 36.13 -26.84 -33.19
C LYS A 75 34.77 -27.48 -33.47
N CYS A 76 33.69 -26.71 -33.48
CA CYS A 76 32.34 -27.20 -33.65
C CYS A 76 32.01 -27.29 -35.15
N ASN A 77 32.13 -28.50 -35.72
CA ASN A 77 31.86 -28.73 -37.14
C ASN A 77 30.45 -28.30 -37.55
N PHE A 78 29.45 -28.49 -36.66
CA PHE A 78 28.08 -28.03 -36.93
C PHE A 78 27.99 -26.50 -37.04
N CYS A 79 28.62 -25.76 -36.12
CA CYS A 79 28.59 -24.29 -36.14
C CYS A 79 29.40 -23.69 -37.29
N ASN A 80 30.44 -24.39 -37.75
CA ASN A 80 31.22 -23.99 -38.90
C ASN A 80 30.54 -24.33 -40.25
N GLY A 81 29.47 -25.12 -40.24
CA GLY A 81 28.80 -25.62 -41.45
C GLY A 81 29.50 -26.81 -42.09
N ASP A 82 30.48 -27.40 -41.41
CA ASP A 82 31.24 -28.59 -41.85
C ASP A 82 30.45 -29.89 -41.64
N SER A 83 29.36 -29.86 -40.86
CA SER A 83 28.46 -31.00 -40.62
C SER A 83 27.02 -30.54 -40.41
N ILE A 84 26.07 -31.41 -40.78
CA ILE A 84 24.63 -31.27 -40.48
C ILE A 84 24.19 -32.16 -39.31
N ASN A 85 25.09 -33.01 -38.78
CA ASN A 85 24.76 -33.93 -37.70
C ASN A 85 24.77 -33.19 -36.36
N GLU A 86 23.69 -33.27 -35.60
CA GLU A 86 23.58 -32.64 -34.28
C GLU A 86 24.61 -33.18 -33.28
N SER A 87 25.10 -34.41 -33.45
CA SER A 87 26.16 -35.00 -32.61
C SER A 87 27.47 -34.23 -32.67
N ASP A 88 27.71 -33.47 -33.75
CA ASP A 88 28.92 -32.68 -33.94
C ASP A 88 28.82 -31.27 -33.34
N LYS A 89 27.70 -30.99 -32.65
CA LYS A 89 27.41 -29.71 -32.02
C LYS A 89 28.04 -29.63 -30.64
N ILE A 90 29.32 -29.26 -30.58
CA ILE A 90 30.06 -29.07 -29.31
C ILE A 90 29.37 -28.07 -28.38
N CYS A 91 28.65 -27.07 -28.91
CA CYS A 91 27.90 -26.12 -28.09
C CYS A 91 26.69 -26.73 -27.36
N LEU A 92 26.21 -27.92 -27.74
CA LEU A 92 25.08 -28.59 -27.10
C LEU A 92 25.34 -28.88 -25.62
N GLN A 93 26.56 -29.28 -25.25
CA GLN A 93 26.91 -29.52 -23.85
C GLN A 93 26.79 -28.26 -22.97
N TYR A 94 26.99 -27.08 -23.56
CA TYR A 94 26.86 -25.80 -22.85
C TYR A 94 25.39 -25.44 -22.68
N TYR A 95 24.56 -25.70 -23.70
CA TYR A 95 23.11 -25.50 -23.58
C TYR A 95 22.49 -26.40 -22.51
N ASN A 96 22.84 -27.69 -22.46
CA ASN A 96 22.31 -28.60 -21.45
C ASN A 96 22.69 -28.18 -20.02
N LYS A 97 23.93 -27.72 -19.82
CA LYS A 97 24.37 -27.18 -18.52
C LYS A 97 23.63 -25.90 -18.16
N ALA A 98 23.50 -24.98 -19.11
CA ALA A 98 22.79 -23.73 -18.91
C ALA A 98 21.30 -23.94 -18.60
N GLU A 99 20.66 -24.88 -19.28
CA GLU A 99 19.26 -25.26 -19.02
C GLU A 99 19.06 -25.71 -17.58
N THR A 100 19.98 -26.53 -17.05
CA THR A 100 19.91 -26.99 -15.65
C THR A 100 20.01 -25.81 -14.67
N GLU A 101 20.96 -24.89 -14.88
CA GLU A 101 21.12 -23.69 -14.04
C GLU A 101 19.89 -22.76 -14.10
N ILE A 102 19.31 -22.57 -15.29
CA ILE A 102 18.11 -21.76 -15.48
C ILE A 102 16.91 -22.41 -14.77
N LEU A 103 16.75 -23.73 -14.86
CA LEU A 103 15.68 -24.46 -14.17
C LEU A 103 15.82 -24.33 -12.65
N ILE A 104 17.02 -24.46 -12.09
CA ILE A 104 17.27 -24.23 -10.65
C ILE A 104 16.81 -22.83 -10.24
N ALA A 105 17.24 -21.80 -10.97
CA ALA A 105 16.86 -20.42 -10.68
C ALA A 105 15.35 -20.20 -10.84
N ALA A 106 14.73 -20.80 -11.86
CA ALA A 106 13.30 -20.71 -12.10
C ALA A 106 12.49 -21.35 -10.97
N TYR A 107 12.92 -22.50 -10.46
CA TYR A 107 12.30 -23.13 -9.30
C TYR A 107 12.31 -22.20 -8.09
N PHE A 108 13.45 -21.58 -7.80
CA PHE A 108 13.56 -20.61 -6.72
C PHE A 108 12.61 -19.41 -6.90
N PHE A 109 12.54 -18.87 -8.13
CA PHE A 109 11.61 -17.80 -8.46
C PHE A 109 10.15 -18.20 -8.22
N ILE A 110 9.73 -19.35 -8.76
CA ILE A 110 8.35 -19.83 -8.65
C ILE A 110 7.97 -20.09 -7.20
N ILE A 111 8.82 -20.77 -6.43
CA ILE A 111 8.59 -21.06 -5.00
C ILE A 111 8.45 -19.75 -4.22
N SER A 112 9.31 -18.76 -4.50
CA SER A 112 9.27 -17.45 -3.86
C SER A 112 7.95 -16.72 -4.12
N ILE A 113 7.45 -16.75 -5.36
CA ILE A 113 6.15 -16.17 -5.72
C ILE A 113 5.01 -16.93 -5.05
N HIS A 114 5.02 -18.26 -5.10
CA HIS A 114 3.91 -19.08 -4.61
C HIS A 114 3.75 -19.01 -3.10
N ASN A 115 4.85 -19.07 -2.35
CA ASN A 115 4.84 -18.90 -0.89
C ASN A 115 4.34 -17.51 -0.46
N ASN A 116 4.34 -16.55 -1.38
CA ASN A 116 3.92 -15.18 -1.19
C ASN A 116 2.72 -14.81 -2.07
N ALA A 117 1.88 -15.77 -2.48
CA ALA A 117 0.77 -15.54 -3.41
C ALA A 117 -0.24 -14.49 -2.91
N GLU A 118 -0.42 -14.36 -1.59
CA GLU A 118 -1.26 -13.31 -0.99
C GLU A 118 -0.73 -11.89 -1.27
N VAL A 119 0.59 -11.76 -1.47
CA VAL A 119 1.29 -10.49 -1.73
C VAL A 119 1.33 -10.21 -3.22
N PHE A 120 1.67 -11.22 -4.01
CA PHE A 120 1.87 -11.11 -5.45
C PHE A 120 0.62 -11.50 -6.23
N SER A 121 -0.48 -10.79 -5.97
CA SER A 121 -1.76 -10.99 -6.69
C SER A 121 -1.88 -10.13 -7.96
N SER A 122 -1.02 -9.13 -8.13
CA SER A 122 -1.04 -8.23 -9.29
C SER A 122 -0.28 -8.83 -10.46
N GLU A 123 -0.96 -9.02 -11.59
CA GLU A 123 -0.37 -9.50 -12.83
C GLU A 123 0.80 -8.62 -13.29
N LEU A 124 0.67 -7.29 -13.19
CA LEU A 124 1.73 -6.35 -13.57
C LEU A 124 2.99 -6.52 -12.71
N VAL A 125 2.84 -6.83 -11.42
CA VAL A 125 3.98 -7.07 -10.53
C VAL A 125 4.64 -8.41 -10.87
N LEU A 126 3.86 -9.45 -11.13
CA LEU A 126 4.37 -10.75 -11.54
C LEU A 126 5.14 -10.67 -12.87
N GLN A 127 4.62 -9.94 -13.85
CA GLN A 127 5.28 -9.69 -15.13
C GLN A 127 6.63 -8.99 -14.95
N ASP A 128 6.66 -7.95 -14.12
CA ASP A 128 7.88 -7.19 -13.85
C ASP A 128 8.93 -8.04 -13.11
N LEU A 129 8.53 -8.81 -12.10
CA LEU A 129 9.40 -9.77 -11.41
C LEU A 129 9.95 -10.85 -12.36
N ALA A 130 9.12 -11.40 -13.24
CA ALA A 130 9.55 -12.36 -14.26
C ALA A 130 10.57 -11.72 -15.22
N PHE A 131 10.36 -10.45 -15.60
CA PHE A 131 11.34 -9.71 -16.40
C PHE A 131 12.68 -9.54 -15.68
N GLN A 132 12.65 -9.24 -14.38
CA GLN A 132 13.88 -9.11 -13.58
C GLN A 132 14.57 -10.43 -13.32
N PHE A 133 13.83 -11.54 -13.24
CA PHE A 133 14.39 -12.89 -13.23
C PHE A 133 15.29 -13.10 -14.45
N PHE A 134 14.78 -12.88 -15.67
CA PHE A 134 15.59 -13.03 -16.89
C PHE A 134 16.78 -12.06 -16.95
N LYS A 135 16.59 -10.80 -16.52
CA LYS A 135 17.68 -9.80 -16.43
C LYS A 135 18.74 -10.11 -15.37
N SER A 136 18.51 -11.08 -14.50
CA SER A 136 19.47 -11.49 -13.47
C SER A 136 20.34 -12.67 -13.92
N LEU A 137 20.12 -13.20 -15.13
CA LEU A 137 21.01 -14.17 -15.76
C LEU A 137 22.26 -13.47 -16.32
N GLU A 138 23.42 -14.04 -15.99
CA GLU A 138 24.74 -13.61 -16.45
C GLU A 138 25.38 -14.73 -17.27
N TYR A 139 26.20 -14.37 -18.26
CA TYR A 139 26.73 -15.29 -19.26
C TYR A 139 28.24 -15.13 -19.36
N GLU A 140 28.99 -16.17 -19.03
CA GLU A 140 30.45 -16.16 -19.15
C GLU A 140 30.97 -17.54 -19.57
N LYS A 141 31.84 -17.58 -20.58
CA LYS A 141 32.52 -18.81 -21.04
C LYS A 141 31.56 -19.97 -21.39
N GLY A 142 30.37 -19.65 -21.90
CA GLY A 142 29.33 -20.63 -22.22
C GLY A 142 28.52 -21.10 -21.01
N MET A 143 28.78 -20.56 -19.83
CA MET A 143 28.06 -20.86 -18.60
C MET A 143 27.02 -19.78 -18.33
N VAL A 144 25.92 -20.17 -17.69
CA VAL A 144 24.92 -19.26 -17.14
C VAL A 144 25.06 -19.27 -15.63
N THR A 145 25.04 -18.09 -15.04
CA THR A 145 24.93 -17.91 -13.59
C THR A 145 23.74 -17.00 -13.29
N PHE A 146 23.06 -17.25 -12.17
CA PHE A 146 21.97 -16.39 -11.72
C PHE A 146 22.47 -15.45 -10.61
N ASN A 147 22.32 -14.14 -10.81
CA ASN A 147 22.67 -13.14 -9.82
C ASN A 147 21.58 -13.03 -8.74
N TYR A 148 21.60 -13.98 -7.79
CA TYR A 148 20.65 -14.05 -6.69
C TYR A 148 20.56 -12.77 -5.87
N LYS A 149 21.70 -12.09 -5.64
CA LYS A 149 21.70 -10.85 -4.86
C LYS A 149 20.92 -9.76 -5.59
N LYS A 150 21.19 -9.55 -6.88
CA LYS A 150 20.49 -8.55 -7.70
C LYS A 150 19.00 -8.81 -7.74
N PHE A 151 18.60 -10.07 -7.95
CA PHE A 151 17.19 -10.45 -7.98
C PHE A 151 16.53 -10.25 -6.61
N TYR A 152 17.17 -10.72 -5.54
CA TYR A 152 16.66 -10.59 -4.17
C TYR A 152 16.50 -9.13 -3.75
N ASP A 153 17.47 -8.27 -4.05
CA ASP A 153 17.39 -6.84 -3.75
C ASP A 153 16.15 -6.22 -4.42
N TYR A 154 15.89 -6.58 -5.69
CA TYR A 154 14.71 -6.13 -6.43
C TYR A 154 13.41 -6.68 -5.82
N PHE A 155 13.35 -7.99 -5.61
CA PHE A 155 12.21 -8.67 -5.00
C PHE A 155 11.86 -8.07 -3.64
N SER A 156 12.87 -7.79 -2.80
CA SER A 156 12.71 -7.18 -1.49
C SER A 156 12.08 -5.78 -1.58
N ILE A 157 12.53 -4.96 -2.54
CA ILE A 157 11.96 -3.64 -2.79
C ILE A 157 10.48 -3.77 -3.17
N CYS A 158 10.14 -4.64 -4.13
CA CYS A 158 8.75 -4.87 -4.54
C CYS A 158 7.87 -5.31 -3.37
N THR A 159 8.34 -6.27 -2.56
CA THR A 159 7.62 -6.74 -1.37
C THR A 159 7.36 -5.60 -0.38
N MET A 160 8.37 -4.78 -0.08
CA MET A 160 8.22 -3.63 0.82
C MET A 160 7.24 -2.58 0.29
N GLU A 161 7.21 -2.34 -1.03
CA GLU A 161 6.27 -1.41 -1.64
C GLU A 161 4.83 -1.91 -1.54
N ILE A 162 4.60 -3.20 -1.79
CA ILE A 162 3.28 -3.83 -1.65
C ILE A 162 2.81 -3.77 -0.20
N LEU A 163 3.67 -4.19 0.74
CA LEU A 163 3.37 -4.12 2.18
C LEU A 163 3.04 -2.70 2.62
N ARG A 164 3.80 -1.70 2.16
CA ARG A 164 3.52 -0.28 2.44
C ARG A 164 2.14 0.14 1.90
N SER A 165 1.74 -0.34 0.73
CA SER A 165 0.41 -0.08 0.18
C SER A 165 -0.68 -0.72 1.03
N ILE A 166 -0.47 -1.96 1.48
CA ILE A 166 -1.39 -2.68 2.37
C ILE A 166 -1.57 -1.89 3.66
N PHE A 167 -0.49 -1.54 4.36
CA PHE A 167 -0.57 -0.78 5.61
C PHE A 167 -1.28 0.56 5.42
N LYS A 168 -1.07 1.25 4.30
CA LYS A 168 -1.74 2.54 4.04
C LYS A 168 -3.26 2.41 3.86
N SER A 169 -3.73 1.25 3.41
CA SER A 169 -5.15 0.98 3.19
C SER A 169 -5.89 0.55 4.45
N MET A 170 -5.18 0.19 5.51
CA MET A 170 -5.72 -0.29 6.78
C MET A 170 -5.85 0.83 7.82
N ASP A 171 -6.69 0.60 8.83
CA ASP A 171 -6.75 1.45 10.01
C ASP A 171 -5.42 1.48 10.77
N THR A 172 -5.16 2.56 11.52
CA THR A 172 -3.85 2.80 12.16
C THR A 172 -3.46 1.68 13.12
N LEU A 173 -4.39 1.19 13.93
CA LEU A 173 -4.15 0.12 14.92
C LEU A 173 -3.97 -1.23 14.24
N ASP A 174 -4.86 -1.61 13.31
CA ASP A 174 -4.74 -2.85 12.54
C ASP A 174 -3.42 -2.91 11.75
N SER A 175 -2.98 -1.76 11.22
CA SER A 175 -1.67 -1.64 10.58
C SER A 175 -0.54 -1.93 11.56
N LEU A 176 -0.59 -1.36 12.77
CA LEU A 176 0.43 -1.59 13.79
C LEU A 176 0.48 -3.05 14.22
N ASP A 177 -0.66 -3.69 14.41
CA ASP A 177 -0.76 -5.10 14.79
C ASP A 177 -0.12 -5.97 13.71
N LEU A 178 -0.51 -5.79 12.44
CA LEU A 178 0.08 -6.54 11.33
C LEU A 178 1.59 -6.29 11.17
N ILE A 179 2.06 -5.05 11.34
CA ILE A 179 3.50 -4.73 11.25
C ILE A 179 4.27 -5.43 12.39
N ASN A 180 3.72 -5.46 13.60
CA ASN A 180 4.35 -6.15 14.73
C ASN A 180 4.38 -7.66 14.52
N ASP A 181 3.29 -8.27 14.03
CA ASP A 181 3.22 -9.69 13.70
C ASP A 181 4.29 -10.05 12.65
N LEU A 182 4.40 -9.27 11.57
CA LEU A 182 5.42 -9.47 10.54
C LEU A 182 6.85 -9.32 11.09
N LYS A 183 7.06 -8.41 12.04
CA LYS A 183 8.36 -8.23 12.70
C LYS A 183 8.69 -9.40 13.62
N GLU A 184 7.71 -9.93 14.35
CA GLU A 184 7.89 -11.12 15.18
C GLU A 184 8.25 -12.33 14.34
N GLU A 185 7.53 -12.56 13.24
CA GLU A 185 7.81 -13.65 12.29
C GLU A 185 9.23 -13.52 11.71
N LEU A 186 9.63 -12.32 11.29
CA LEU A 186 10.98 -12.06 10.78
C LEU A 186 12.06 -12.38 11.83
N ASN A 187 11.84 -12.02 13.10
CA ASN A 187 12.76 -12.36 14.18
C ASN A 187 12.79 -13.87 14.46
N PHE A 188 11.66 -14.55 14.34
CA PHE A 188 11.58 -16.00 14.51
C PHE A 188 12.36 -16.74 13.42
N GLU A 189 12.23 -16.32 12.16
CA GLU A 189 13.01 -16.86 11.04
C GLU A 189 14.50 -16.59 11.22
N GLU A 190 14.88 -15.42 11.72
CA GLU A 190 16.28 -15.12 12.06
C GLU A 190 16.84 -16.09 13.12
N ILE A 191 16.08 -16.38 14.16
CA ILE A 191 16.47 -17.33 15.20
C ILE A 191 16.57 -18.74 14.62
N ARG A 192 15.59 -19.16 13.80
CA ARG A 192 15.58 -20.47 13.16
C ARG A 192 16.83 -20.68 12.30
N ALA A 193 17.15 -19.71 11.46
CA ALA A 193 18.34 -19.75 10.61
C ALA A 193 19.64 -19.83 11.45
N LYS A 194 19.75 -19.05 12.52
CA LYS A 194 20.91 -19.13 13.45
C LYS A 194 21.03 -20.51 14.10
N LEU A 195 19.93 -21.11 14.52
CA LEU A 195 19.91 -22.45 15.13
C LEU A 195 20.32 -23.54 14.14
N GLN A 196 20.05 -23.35 12.85
CA GLN A 196 20.48 -24.24 11.77
C GLN A 196 21.95 -24.01 11.36
N GLY A 197 22.66 -23.09 12.02
CA GLY A 197 24.04 -22.74 11.67
C GLY A 197 24.16 -21.95 10.37
N MET A 198 23.06 -21.36 9.88
CA MET A 198 23.07 -20.56 8.66
C MET A 198 23.76 -19.22 8.90
N VAL A 199 24.61 -18.83 7.95
CA VAL A 199 25.17 -17.48 7.92
C VAL A 199 24.11 -16.56 7.34
N LEU A 200 23.34 -15.93 8.22
CA LEU A 200 22.47 -14.83 7.85
C LEU A 200 23.35 -13.68 7.37
N THR A 201 23.47 -13.55 6.06
CA THR A 201 24.00 -12.34 5.45
C THR A 201 23.07 -11.16 5.77
N ASP A 202 23.53 -9.92 5.62
CA ASP A 202 22.80 -8.66 5.91
C ASP A 202 21.48 -8.48 5.12
N GLN A 203 20.94 -9.52 4.48
CA GLN A 203 19.72 -9.56 3.65
C GLN A 203 18.43 -9.28 4.45
N LEU A 204 18.37 -9.65 5.74
CA LEU A 204 17.20 -9.38 6.58
C LEU A 204 17.18 -7.95 7.14
N GLU A 205 18.33 -7.28 7.20
CA GLU A 205 18.45 -5.94 7.80
C GLU A 205 17.62 -4.86 7.07
N PRO A 206 17.55 -4.84 5.73
CA PRO A 206 16.62 -3.96 5.01
C PRO A 206 15.17 -4.14 5.46
N HIS A 207 14.72 -5.38 5.64
CA HIS A 207 13.35 -5.70 6.08
C HIS A 207 13.08 -5.26 7.51
N LYS A 208 14.01 -5.54 8.44
CA LYS A 208 13.90 -5.05 9.82
C LYS A 208 13.86 -3.52 9.88
N THR A 209 14.73 -2.87 9.12
CA THR A 209 14.79 -1.41 9.03
C THR A 209 13.47 -0.84 8.50
N PHE A 210 12.94 -1.43 7.42
CA PHE A 210 11.64 -1.07 6.86
C PHE A 210 10.52 -1.20 7.89
N LEU A 211 10.37 -2.36 8.55
CA LEU A 211 9.32 -2.60 9.52
C LEU A 211 9.43 -1.67 10.73
N ASN A 212 10.65 -1.46 11.26
CA ASN A 212 10.87 -0.50 12.36
C ASN A 212 10.47 0.92 11.98
N ASN A 213 10.79 1.35 10.76
CA ASN A 213 10.39 2.67 10.26
C ASN A 213 8.86 2.77 10.13
N GLN A 214 8.18 1.70 9.69
CA GLN A 214 6.71 1.68 9.65
C GLN A 214 6.11 1.74 11.06
N ILE A 215 6.64 0.97 12.04
CA ILE A 215 6.19 1.04 13.44
C ILE A 215 6.30 2.47 13.97
N THR A 216 7.45 3.12 13.80
CA THR A 216 7.64 4.50 14.26
C THR A 216 6.66 5.46 13.59
N TYR A 217 6.44 5.32 12.27
CA TYR A 217 5.46 6.14 11.55
C TYR A 217 4.04 5.97 12.10
N TYR A 218 3.56 4.73 12.25
CA TYR A 218 2.19 4.48 12.68
C TYR A 218 1.98 4.75 14.18
N LYS A 219 2.98 4.57 15.05
CA LYS A 219 2.90 5.02 16.45
C LYS A 219 2.73 6.53 16.53
N ASN A 220 3.51 7.29 15.77
CA ASN A 220 3.38 8.74 15.71
C ASN A 220 2.00 9.16 15.14
N LYS A 221 1.50 8.44 14.12
CA LYS A 221 0.16 8.65 13.57
C LYS A 221 -0.92 8.43 14.62
N SER A 222 -0.85 7.31 15.35
CA SER A 222 -1.77 6.97 16.45
C SER A 222 -1.72 8.02 17.57
N ASP A 223 -0.54 8.47 17.98
CA ASP A 223 -0.40 9.50 19.01
C ASP A 223 -1.02 10.84 18.58
N LEU A 224 -0.87 11.20 17.30
CA LEU A 224 -1.50 12.40 16.75
C LEU A 224 -3.02 12.27 16.66
N GLU A 225 -3.53 11.09 16.29
CA GLU A 225 -4.95 10.77 16.29
C GLU A 225 -5.52 10.83 17.71
N SER A 226 -4.89 10.18 18.69
CA SER A 226 -5.28 10.24 20.10
C SER A 226 -5.24 11.65 20.67
N LYS A 227 -4.21 12.45 20.35
CA LYS A 227 -4.15 13.86 20.76
C LYS A 227 -5.27 14.68 20.12
N ARG A 228 -5.63 14.41 18.86
CA ARG A 228 -6.77 15.05 18.20
C ARG A 228 -8.08 14.67 18.88
N THR A 229 -8.28 13.39 19.18
CA THR A 229 -9.46 12.89 19.90
C THR A 229 -9.53 13.49 21.31
N GLN A 230 -8.44 13.52 22.07
CA GLN A 230 -8.40 14.16 23.38
C GLN A 230 -8.61 15.68 23.32
N ILE A 231 -8.15 16.37 22.27
CA ILE A 231 -8.46 17.80 22.07
C ILE A 231 -9.95 17.99 21.73
N ILE A 232 -10.57 17.03 21.05
CA ILE A 232 -12.01 17.04 20.78
C ILE A 232 -12.79 16.75 22.05
N GLU A 233 -12.44 15.69 22.80
CA GLU A 233 -13.07 15.27 24.05
C GLU A 233 -12.88 16.29 25.18
N SER A 234 -11.68 16.84 25.37
CA SER A 234 -11.43 17.92 26.34
C SER A 234 -12.11 19.24 25.97
N LYS A 235 -12.50 19.42 24.70
CA LYS A 235 -13.38 20.51 24.28
C LYS A 235 -14.85 20.15 24.36
N GLU A 236 -15.21 18.87 24.26
CA GLU A 236 -16.57 18.35 24.49
C GLU A 236 -16.93 18.34 25.98
N ASP A 237 -15.97 18.12 26.88
CA ASP A 237 -16.13 18.25 28.33
C ASP A 237 -16.28 19.72 28.79
N VAL A 238 -15.85 20.68 27.96
CA VAL A 238 -16.18 22.12 28.12
C VAL A 238 -17.54 22.45 27.46
N VAL A 239 -18.14 21.52 26.72
CA VAL A 239 -19.38 21.65 25.95
C VAL A 239 -20.54 20.85 26.56
N ILE A 240 -20.56 20.65 27.88
CA ILE A 240 -21.85 20.68 28.61
C ILE A 240 -22.26 22.15 28.83
N ASN A 241 -22.31 22.89 27.72
CA ASN A 241 -23.03 24.14 27.65
C ASN A 241 -24.38 23.77 27.04
N ASN A 242 -25.45 23.76 27.86
CA ASN A 242 -26.82 23.40 27.45
C ASN A 242 -27.23 24.02 26.11
N ARG A 243 -26.64 25.17 25.75
CA ARG A 243 -26.84 25.92 24.51
C ARG A 243 -26.50 25.15 23.22
N LEU A 244 -25.59 24.19 23.24
CA LEU A 244 -25.20 23.42 22.04
C LEU A 244 -26.02 22.14 21.84
N SER A 245 -26.80 21.72 22.84
CA SER A 245 -27.61 20.48 22.80
C SER A 245 -28.48 20.39 21.56
N LEU A 246 -29.23 21.44 21.25
CA LEU A 246 -30.11 21.48 20.08
C LEU A 246 -29.35 21.43 18.75
N LEU A 247 -28.11 21.94 18.69
CA LEU A 247 -27.28 21.80 17.49
C LEU A 247 -26.80 20.37 17.32
N ILE A 248 -26.43 19.69 18.41
CA ILE A 248 -26.03 18.28 18.41
C ILE A 248 -27.20 17.42 17.92
N ASP A 249 -28.40 17.65 18.44
CA ASP A 249 -29.61 16.88 18.10
C ASP A 249 -29.98 16.94 16.62
N ILE A 250 -29.71 18.06 15.95
CA ILE A 250 -29.98 18.20 14.52
C ILE A 250 -28.80 17.77 13.64
N TRP A 251 -27.63 17.53 14.21
CA TRP A 251 -26.42 17.20 13.46
C TRP A 251 -26.43 15.73 13.05
N SER A 252 -26.14 15.44 11.78
CA SER A 252 -26.12 14.07 11.28
C SER A 252 -24.89 13.32 11.80
N VAL A 253 -25.10 12.06 12.22
CA VAL A 253 -24.01 11.13 12.57
C VAL A 253 -23.09 10.86 11.37
N SER A 254 -23.64 10.93 10.16
CA SER A 254 -22.90 10.75 8.89
C SER A 254 -22.49 12.07 8.23
N ALA A 255 -22.46 13.17 8.98
CA ALA A 255 -22.09 14.48 8.46
C ALA A 255 -20.67 14.47 7.85
N LYS A 256 -20.51 15.12 6.69
CA LYS A 256 -19.19 15.32 6.06
C LYS A 256 -18.28 16.23 6.88
N LEU A 257 -18.87 17.08 7.71
CA LEU A 257 -18.18 17.97 8.64
C LEU A 257 -18.82 17.81 10.02
N SER A 258 -18.02 17.49 11.03
CA SER A 258 -18.51 17.41 12.40
C SER A 258 -18.91 18.79 12.93
N LEU A 259 -19.81 18.83 13.92
CA LEU A 259 -20.18 20.08 14.59
C LEU A 259 -18.96 20.75 15.21
N SER A 260 -18.11 19.96 15.87
CA SER A 260 -16.87 20.43 16.48
C SER A 260 -15.92 21.08 15.46
N GLU A 261 -15.85 20.55 14.24
CA GLU A 261 -15.02 21.12 13.19
C GLU A 261 -15.59 22.46 12.66
N VAL A 262 -16.91 22.57 12.50
CA VAL A 262 -17.54 23.87 12.17
C VAL A 262 -17.25 24.90 13.25
N LEU A 263 -17.46 24.55 14.52
CA LEU A 263 -17.22 25.43 15.68
C LEU A 263 -15.76 25.90 15.72
N ARG A 264 -14.81 24.99 15.52
CA ARG A 264 -13.38 25.29 15.45
C ARG A 264 -13.04 26.24 14.30
N ILE A 265 -13.53 25.97 13.09
CA ILE A 265 -13.22 26.81 11.93
C ILE A 265 -13.71 28.25 12.16
N GLY A 266 -14.89 28.44 12.76
CA GLY A 266 -15.36 29.79 13.07
C GLY A 266 -14.58 30.49 14.18
N LEU A 267 -14.08 29.78 15.20
CA LEU A 267 -13.18 30.33 16.21
C LEU A 267 -11.87 30.82 15.58
N GLU A 268 -11.22 29.97 14.79
CA GLU A 268 -9.95 30.28 14.10
C GLU A 268 -10.08 31.48 13.15
N ASN A 269 -11.25 31.62 12.53
CA ASN A 269 -11.55 32.71 11.61
C ASN A 269 -12.21 33.92 12.29
N LYS A 270 -12.27 33.93 13.63
CA LYS A 270 -12.80 35.03 14.44
C LYS A 270 -14.24 35.42 14.05
N ILE A 271 -15.07 34.42 13.75
CA ILE A 271 -16.51 34.58 13.46
C ILE A 271 -17.29 34.65 14.77
N TRP A 272 -16.90 33.84 15.75
CA TRP A 272 -17.38 33.85 17.14
C TRP A 272 -16.21 33.72 18.12
N ASP A 273 -16.45 34.07 19.38
CA ASP A 273 -15.51 33.91 20.49
C ASP A 273 -15.63 32.54 21.16
N GLU A 274 -14.83 32.31 22.22
CA GLU A 274 -14.77 31.05 22.98
C GLU A 274 -16.10 30.71 23.67
N ASP A 275 -16.95 31.72 23.92
CA ASP A 275 -18.31 31.57 24.48
C ASP A 275 -19.40 31.45 23.39
N TYR A 276 -18.97 31.29 22.14
CA TYR A 276 -19.80 31.23 20.94
C TYR A 276 -20.66 32.48 20.72
N ASN A 277 -20.26 33.65 21.22
CA ASN A 277 -20.89 34.91 20.84
C ASN A 277 -20.34 35.38 19.49
N ILE A 278 -21.21 35.83 18.59
CA ILE A 278 -20.80 36.29 17.25
C ILE A 278 -19.98 37.57 17.37
N ILE A 279 -18.76 37.55 16.84
CA ILE A 279 -17.86 38.71 16.84
C ILE A 279 -18.30 39.66 15.73
N THR A 280 -19.03 40.70 16.09
CA THR A 280 -19.46 41.74 15.14
C THR A 280 -18.43 42.87 15.08
N LYS A 281 -17.54 42.86 14.09
CA LYS A 281 -16.74 44.06 13.77
C LYS A 281 -17.54 45.00 12.86
N ARG A 282 -17.39 46.32 13.05
CA ARG A 282 -17.64 47.27 11.94
C ARG A 282 -16.77 46.81 10.76
N ASN A 283 -17.39 46.54 9.60
CA ASN A 283 -16.81 45.91 8.39
C ASN A 283 -16.72 44.37 8.36
N SER A 284 -17.46 43.63 9.21
CA SER A 284 -17.60 42.17 9.02
C SER A 284 -18.15 41.83 7.63
N ILE A 285 -17.50 40.91 6.92
CA ILE A 285 -17.92 40.46 5.58
C ILE A 285 -19.14 39.54 5.62
N TYR A 286 -19.64 39.15 6.80
CA TYR A 286 -20.68 38.13 6.97
C TYR A 286 -22.03 38.66 7.51
N GLY A 287 -22.24 39.98 7.58
CA GLY A 287 -23.49 40.59 8.06
C GLY A 287 -23.65 40.60 9.59
N SER A 288 -24.85 40.94 10.09
CA SER A 288 -25.14 40.99 11.53
C SER A 288 -25.81 39.69 12.02
N GLY A 289 -25.32 39.19 13.17
CA GLY A 289 -25.88 38.11 13.99
C GLY A 289 -26.66 37.02 13.24
N LYS A 290 -27.98 37.16 13.21
CA LYS A 290 -28.92 36.19 12.61
C LYS A 290 -28.78 36.00 11.10
N SER A 291 -28.40 37.04 10.36
CA SER A 291 -28.18 36.95 8.91
C SER A 291 -26.94 36.11 8.58
N LEU A 292 -25.92 36.19 9.44
CA LEU A 292 -24.73 35.36 9.38
C LEU A 292 -25.09 33.90 9.64
N LEU A 293 -25.77 33.62 10.76
CA LEU A 293 -26.15 32.25 11.14
C LEU A 293 -27.09 31.59 10.13
N SER A 294 -28.07 32.32 9.60
CA SER A 294 -28.96 31.78 8.57
C SER A 294 -28.21 31.42 7.29
N SER A 295 -27.20 32.20 6.92
CA SER A 295 -26.34 31.88 5.76
C SER A 295 -25.43 30.68 6.02
N LEU A 296 -24.88 30.56 7.23
CA LEU A 296 -24.10 29.39 7.65
C LEU A 296 -24.96 28.13 7.65
N ALA A 297 -26.16 28.19 8.22
CA ALA A 297 -27.10 27.08 8.25
C ALA A 297 -27.43 26.60 6.82
N VAL A 298 -27.80 27.52 5.92
CA VAL A 298 -28.08 27.16 4.52
C VAL A 298 -26.84 26.58 3.82
N ALA A 299 -25.63 27.03 4.15
CA ALA A 299 -24.39 26.47 3.59
C ALA A 299 -24.13 25.03 4.04
N LEU A 300 -24.46 24.71 5.29
CA LEU A 300 -24.25 23.40 5.93
C LEU A 300 -25.35 22.37 5.64
N ARG A 301 -26.46 22.81 5.03
CA ARG A 301 -27.56 21.93 4.66
C ARG A 301 -27.09 20.85 3.69
N HIS A 302 -27.55 19.62 3.89
CA HIS A 302 -27.14 18.37 3.21
C HIS A 302 -25.72 17.86 3.54
N THR A 303 -24.84 18.68 4.09
CA THR A 303 -23.48 18.26 4.45
C THR A 303 -23.32 17.97 5.93
N ALA A 304 -24.05 18.71 6.76
CA ALA A 304 -24.05 18.55 8.21
C ALA A 304 -25.35 17.96 8.75
N TYR A 305 -26.48 18.21 8.09
CA TYR A 305 -27.79 17.75 8.53
C TYR A 305 -28.78 17.63 7.35
N PRO A 306 -29.83 16.78 7.47
CA PRO A 306 -30.75 16.50 6.38
C PRO A 306 -31.79 17.61 6.13
N ASP A 307 -32.32 17.63 4.93
CA ASP A 307 -33.36 18.59 4.48
C ASP A 307 -34.72 18.41 5.15
N SER A 308 -34.96 17.24 5.74
CA SER A 308 -36.20 16.92 6.44
C SER A 308 -36.39 17.72 7.72
N ILE A 309 -35.35 18.37 8.24
CA ILE A 309 -35.43 19.15 9.48
C ILE A 309 -36.08 20.52 9.19
N ASP A 310 -37.15 20.83 9.93
CA ASP A 310 -37.85 22.11 9.86
C ASP A 310 -36.87 23.28 10.13
N TYR A 311 -36.93 24.30 9.26
CA TYR A 311 -36.13 25.53 9.38
C TYR A 311 -36.32 26.24 10.72
N LYS A 312 -37.46 26.06 11.40
CA LYS A 312 -37.69 26.57 12.76
C LYS A 312 -36.79 25.89 13.79
N LYS A 313 -36.65 24.55 13.72
CA LYS A 313 -35.76 23.79 14.61
C LYS A 313 -34.31 24.15 14.34
N ILE A 314 -33.92 24.25 13.07
CA ILE A 314 -32.58 24.69 12.68
C ILE A 314 -32.31 26.10 13.21
N GLY A 315 -33.23 27.03 12.96
CA GLY A 315 -33.09 28.42 13.40
C GLY A 315 -32.98 28.54 14.93
N GLN A 316 -33.78 27.78 15.68
CA GLN A 316 -33.72 27.74 17.13
C GLN A 316 -32.37 27.22 17.61
N ALA A 317 -31.94 26.06 17.11
CA ALA A 317 -30.67 25.45 17.50
C ALA A 317 -29.48 26.38 17.29
N PHE A 318 -29.38 27.00 16.10
CA PHE A 318 -28.32 27.97 15.80
C PHE A 318 -28.44 29.24 16.66
N CYS A 319 -29.64 29.79 16.85
CA CYS A 319 -29.78 31.00 17.66
C CYS A 319 -29.41 30.76 19.14
N GLU A 320 -29.80 29.61 19.71
CA GLU A 320 -29.52 29.25 21.10
C GLU A 320 -28.02 28.98 21.32
N ALA A 321 -27.42 28.22 20.40
CA ALA A 321 -25.98 27.94 20.40
C ALA A 321 -25.14 29.22 20.41
N PHE A 322 -25.53 30.24 19.65
CA PHE A 322 -24.75 31.46 19.44
C PHE A 322 -25.30 32.71 20.16
N ASN A 323 -26.12 32.52 21.20
CA ASN A 323 -26.68 33.57 22.06
C ASN A 323 -27.45 34.68 21.31
N ILE A 324 -28.16 34.32 20.25
CA ILE A 324 -28.95 35.28 19.47
C ILE A 324 -30.34 35.37 20.06
N SER A 325 -30.61 36.49 20.73
CA SER A 325 -31.94 36.81 21.23
C SER A 325 -32.94 36.95 20.09
N ILE A 326 -34.15 36.46 20.33
CA ILE A 326 -35.23 36.43 19.36
C ILE A 326 -36.33 37.35 19.85
N ASN A 327 -36.77 38.25 18.97
CA ASN A 327 -37.92 39.08 19.26
C ASN A 327 -39.20 38.24 19.09
N GLU A 328 -39.82 37.91 20.22
CA GLU A 328 -41.06 37.13 20.31
C GLU A 328 -42.23 37.75 19.54
N ASN A 329 -42.21 39.06 19.31
CA ASN A 329 -43.24 39.76 18.53
C ASN A 329 -43.12 39.54 17.00
N THR A 330 -42.07 38.86 16.54
CA THR A 330 -41.88 38.55 15.11
C THR A 330 -42.69 37.32 14.74
N LYS A 331 -43.65 37.45 13.82
CA LYS A 331 -44.53 36.33 13.39
C LYS A 331 -43.78 35.09 12.90
N GLU A 332 -42.64 35.28 12.22
CA GLU A 332 -41.79 34.19 11.74
C GLU A 332 -40.31 34.47 12.04
N PRO A 333 -39.85 34.25 13.28
CA PRO A 333 -38.51 34.66 13.65
C PRO A 333 -37.45 33.91 12.85
N TYR A 334 -37.65 32.65 12.47
CA TYR A 334 -36.63 31.84 11.83
C TYR A 334 -36.67 31.82 10.29
N LYS A 335 -37.55 32.58 9.65
CA LYS A 335 -37.77 32.52 8.19
C LYS A 335 -36.48 32.66 7.38
N SER A 336 -35.53 33.49 7.85
CA SER A 336 -34.24 33.72 7.19
C SER A 336 -33.40 32.45 7.01
N PHE A 337 -33.58 31.43 7.85
CA PHE A 337 -32.86 30.15 7.78
C PHE A 337 -33.29 29.25 6.61
N THR A 338 -34.26 29.69 5.81
CA THR A 338 -34.65 29.00 4.56
C THR A 338 -33.81 29.41 3.37
N THR A 339 -33.32 30.66 3.33
CA THR A 339 -32.78 31.28 2.11
C THR A 339 -31.39 31.87 2.31
N GLY A 340 -31.11 32.45 3.49
CA GLY A 340 -29.82 33.08 3.80
C GLY A 340 -29.40 34.17 2.82
N ASN A 341 -28.19 34.71 2.98
CA ASN A 341 -27.60 35.63 2.01
C ASN A 341 -26.68 34.85 1.04
N PRO A 342 -26.95 34.84 -0.29
CA PRO A 342 -26.17 34.07 -1.26
C PRO A 342 -24.66 34.36 -1.25
N LYS A 343 -24.27 35.62 -0.99
CA LYS A 343 -22.86 36.00 -0.91
C LYS A 343 -22.17 35.31 0.26
N TYR A 344 -22.82 35.29 1.43
CA TYR A 344 -22.27 34.70 2.65
C TYR A 344 -22.28 33.18 2.58
N ILE A 345 -23.33 32.58 2.01
CA ILE A 345 -23.41 31.13 1.76
C ILE A 345 -22.18 30.68 0.95
N LYS A 346 -21.86 31.38 -0.15
CA LYS A 346 -20.70 31.07 -0.99
C LYS A 346 -19.37 31.21 -0.24
N GLN A 347 -19.25 32.19 0.65
CA GLN A 347 -18.06 32.36 1.48
C GLN A 347 -17.92 31.25 2.52
N PHE A 348 -19.01 30.86 3.20
CA PHE A 348 -19.00 29.74 4.14
C PHE A 348 -18.65 28.42 3.47
N LYS A 349 -19.23 28.13 2.29
CA LYS A 349 -18.88 26.94 1.51
C LYS A 349 -17.39 26.87 1.18
N ARG A 350 -16.79 28.00 0.76
CA ARG A 350 -15.34 28.08 0.53
C ARG A 350 -14.53 27.89 1.80
N LEU A 351 -14.94 28.52 2.90
CA LEU A 351 -14.24 28.46 4.18
C LEU A 351 -14.24 27.03 4.75
N LEU A 352 -15.39 26.37 4.67
CA LEU A 352 -15.63 25.01 5.17
C LEU A 352 -15.21 23.93 4.17
N LYS A 353 -14.85 24.30 2.94
CA LYS A 353 -14.49 23.41 1.82
C LYS A 353 -15.60 22.41 1.46
N ILE A 354 -16.84 22.89 1.38
CA ILE A 354 -18.06 22.11 1.06
C ILE A 354 -18.81 22.59 -0.17
#